data_AF-A0A2V6F412-F1
#
_entry.id   AF-A0A2V6F412-F1
#
_cell.length_a   1.000
_cell.length_b   1.000
_cell.length_c   1.000
_cell.angle_alpha   90.00
_cell.angle_beta   90.00
_cell.angle_gamma   90.00
#
_symmetry.space_group_name_H-M   'P 1'
#
loop_
_entity.id
_entity.type
_entity.pdbx_description
1 polymer ?
#
loop_
_entity_poly.entity_id
_entity_poly.type
_entity_poly.pdbx_seq_one_letter_code
_entity_poly.pdbx_strand_id
1 'polypeptide(L)' 'MDAANERVGSAGTSLSPQTRIIIITGRDDFAVRSIATQVGATAFLLKPFEDAEFLNKVQYALTGRGGRGTKVR' A
#
# COMPACT_ATOMS: atom_id res chain seq x y z
N MET A 1 30.00 -1.31 18.05
CA MET A 1 30.08 -0.23 17.04
C MET A 1 30.40 -0.89 15.72
N ASP A 2 29.36 -1.05 14.89
CA ASP A 2 29.37 -1.15 13.41
C ASP A 2 27.90 -1.44 13.03
N ALA A 3 27.09 -0.46 12.65
CA ALA A 3 27.09 0.30 11.39
C ALA A 3 26.70 -0.56 10.17
N ALA A 4 25.42 -0.96 10.10
CA ALA A 4 24.61 -0.92 8.87
C ALA A 4 23.28 -1.63 9.16
N ASN A 5 22.34 -0.87 9.72
CA ASN A 5 20.93 -1.14 9.62
C ASN A 5 20.58 -1.33 8.13
N GLU A 6 20.35 -2.57 7.68
CA GLU A 6 19.69 -2.85 6.41
C GLU A 6 18.29 -2.24 6.49
N ARG A 7 18.22 -0.94 6.17
CA ARG A 7 16.96 -0.27 5.91
C ARG A 7 16.44 -0.89 4.63
N VAL A 8 15.61 -1.92 4.78
CA VAL A 8 14.68 -2.33 3.74
C VAL A 8 13.86 -1.09 3.40
N GLY A 9 14.29 -0.39 2.36
CA GLY A 9 13.70 0.87 1.93
C GLY A 9 12.27 0.61 1.50
N SER A 10 11.32 1.27 2.15
CA SER A 10 9.96 1.49 1.69
C SER A 10 9.96 2.40 0.45
N ALA A 11 10.60 1.95 -0.64
CA ALA A 11 10.99 2.76 -1.79
C ALA A 11 9.84 3.32 -2.64
N GLY A 12 8.57 3.02 -2.30
CA GLY A 12 7.41 3.54 -3.04
C GLY A 12 6.99 4.97 -2.69
N THR A 13 7.28 5.46 -1.49
CA THR A 13 6.62 6.67 -0.94
C THR A 13 7.55 7.85 -0.65
N SER A 14 8.88 7.67 -0.74
CA SER A 14 9.88 8.67 -0.34
C SER A 14 9.74 10.01 -1.09
N LEU A 15 9.34 9.99 -2.37
CA LEU A 15 9.18 11.19 -3.19
C LEU A 15 7.80 11.85 -3.08
N SER A 16 6.76 11.06 -2.76
CA SER A 16 5.38 11.55 -2.66
C SER A 16 4.58 10.74 -1.63
N PRO A 17 4.72 11.06 -0.33
CA PRO A 17 4.06 10.32 0.74
C PRO A 17 2.51 10.32 0.66
N GLN A 18 1.95 11.21 -0.16
CA GLN A 18 0.51 11.33 -0.37
C GLN A 18 -0.02 10.43 -1.51
N THR A 19 0.87 9.84 -2.30
CA THR A 19 0.50 8.92 -3.37
C THR A 19 -0.09 7.65 -2.77
N ARG A 20 -1.34 7.36 -3.12
CA ARG A 20 -2.03 6.14 -2.68
C ARG A 20 -1.66 5.00 -3.61
N ILE A 21 -1.14 3.91 -3.06
CA ILE A 21 -0.63 2.78 -3.82
C ILE A 21 -1.66 1.63 -3.75
N ILE A 22 -2.06 1.11 -4.89
CA ILE A 22 -2.87 -0.12 -5.00
C ILE A 22 -1.99 -1.16 -5.70
N ILE A 23 -1.76 -2.30 -5.05
CA ILE A 23 -0.97 -3.40 -5.63
C ILE A 23 -1.90 -4.40 -6.31
N ILE A 24 -1.59 -4.73 -7.56
CA ILE A 24 -2.31 -5.72 -8.36
C ILE A 24 -1.34 -6.84 -8.71
N THR A 25 -1.69 -8.09 -8.40
CA THR A 25 -0.85 -9.26 -8.68
C THR A 25 -1.66 -10.45 -9.13
N GLY A 26 -1.10 -11.36 -9.92
CA GLY A 26 -1.70 -12.68 -10.20
C GLY A 26 -1.18 -13.79 -9.29
N ARG A 27 -0.29 -13.46 -8.34
CA ARG A 27 0.28 -14.40 -7.38
C ARG A 27 -0.49 -14.33 -6.08
N ASP A 28 -1.12 -15.43 -5.70
CA ASP A 28 -1.80 -15.58 -4.41
C ASP A 28 -0.84 -16.15 -3.37
N ASP A 29 0.03 -15.29 -2.85
CA ASP A 29 0.99 -15.62 -1.81
C ASP A 29 0.83 -14.64 -0.64
N PHE A 30 0.65 -15.18 0.56
CA PHE A 30 0.57 -14.45 1.81
C PHE A 30 1.75 -13.49 2.02
N ALA A 31 2.95 -13.85 1.57
CA ALA A 31 4.12 -13.00 1.63
C ALA A 31 3.93 -11.70 0.83
N VAL A 32 3.30 -11.76 -0.34
CA VAL A 32 3.05 -10.60 -1.20
C VAL A 32 2.08 -9.62 -0.54
N ARG A 33 1.05 -10.14 0.12
CA ARG A 33 0.10 -9.31 0.90
C ARG A 33 0.76 -8.66 2.12
N SER A 34 1.64 -9.39 2.79
CA SER A 34 2.41 -8.86 3.93
C SER A 34 3.36 -7.74 3.49
N ILE A 35 4.11 -7.95 2.40
CA ILE A 35 4.99 -6.93 1.80
C ILE A 35 4.20 -5.70 1.38
N ALA A 36 3.06 -5.88 0.70
CA ALA A 36 2.18 -4.79 0.29
C ALA A 36 1.79 -3.87 1.47
N THR A 37 1.48 -4.49 2.60
CA THR A 37 1.12 -3.78 3.84
C THR A 37 2.35 -3.03 4.40
N GLN A 38 3.52 -3.68 4.44
CA GLN A 38 4.76 -3.07 4.94
C GLN A 38 5.24 -1.88 4.10
N VAL A 39 5.03 -1.90 2.77
CA VAL A 39 5.43 -0.79 1.88
C VAL A 39 4.44 0.38 1.86
N GLY A 40 3.37 0.32 2.65
CA GLY A 40 2.37 1.39 2.75
C GLY A 40 1.35 1.37 1.62
N ALA A 41 1.08 0.21 1.02
CA ALA A 41 -0.02 0.10 0.08
C ALA A 41 -1.34 0.41 0.76
N THR A 42 -2.17 1.20 0.09
CA THR A 42 -3.52 1.54 0.51
C THR A 42 -4.48 0.38 0.24
N ALA A 43 -4.25 -0.39 -0.83
CA ALA A 43 -5.07 -1.55 -1.16
C ALA A 43 -4.30 -2.62 -1.96
N PHE A 44 -4.91 -3.80 -2.06
CA PHE A 44 -4.39 -4.97 -2.76
C PHE A 44 -5.51 -5.65 -3.57
N LEU A 45 -5.18 -6.17 -4.76
CA LEU A 45 -6.04 -6.92 -5.68
C LEU A 45 -5.29 -8.14 -6.24
N LEU A 46 -5.97 -9.29 -6.24
CA LEU A 46 -5.50 -10.52 -6.87
C LEU A 46 -6.19 -10.68 -8.24
N LYS A 47 -5.45 -11.00 -9.29
CA LYS A 47 -5.98 -11.28 -10.63
C LYS A 47 -6.42 -12.76 -10.74
N PRO A 48 -7.51 -13.07 -11.47
CA PRO A 48 -8.45 -12.12 -12.05
C PRO A 48 -9.36 -11.50 -10.98
N PHE A 49 -9.86 -10.29 -11.23
CA PHE A 49 -10.83 -9.59 -10.40
C PHE A 49 -11.90 -8.95 -11.28
N GLU A 50 -13.05 -8.67 -10.68
CA GLU A 50 -14.18 -7.99 -11.34
C GLU A 50 -14.03 -6.47 -11.28
N ASP A 51 -14.66 -5.77 -12.24
CA ASP A 51 -14.65 -4.30 -12.30
C ASP A 51 -15.15 -3.65 -11.00
N ALA A 52 -16.18 -4.25 -10.39
CA ALA A 52 -16.74 -3.78 -9.12
C ALA A 52 -15.71 -3.87 -7.98
N GLU A 53 -14.86 -4.91 -7.98
CA GLU A 53 -13.81 -5.06 -6.98
C GLU A 53 -12.74 -3.97 -7.16
N PHE A 54 -12.32 -3.73 -8.40
CA PHE A 54 -11.37 -2.67 -8.73
C PHE A 54 -11.87 -1.28 -8.30
N LEU A 55 -13.10 -0.93 -8.70
CA LEU A 55 -13.71 0.36 -8.35
C LEU A 55 -13.83 0.56 -6.84
N ASN A 56 -14.15 -0.51 -6.09
CA ASN A 56 -14.19 -0.45 -4.64
C ASN A 56 -12.81 -0.09 -4.04
N LYS A 57 -11.73 -0.72 -4.52
CA LYS A 57 -10.37 -0.41 -4.04
C LYS A 57 -9.92 1.00 -4.40
N VAL A 58 -10.27 1.48 -5.59
CA VAL A 58 -9.99 2.87 -6.01
C VAL A 58 -10.74 3.85 -5.10
N GLN A 59 -12.04 3.63 -4.86
CA GLN A 59 -12.83 4.48 -3.98
C GLN A 59 -12.31 4.46 -2.53
N TYR A 60 -11.92 3.28 -2.03
CA TYR A 60 -11.28 3.14 -0.72
C TYR A 60 -10.00 3.97 -0.64
N ALA A 61 -9.16 3.91 -1.68
CA ALA A 61 -7.94 4.70 -1.72
C ALA A 61 -8.24 6.21 -1.69
N LEU A 62 -9.14 6.69 -2.55
CA LEU A 62 -9.47 8.11 -2.65
C LEU A 62 -10.06 8.70 -1.36
N THR A 63 -10.95 7.96 -0.68
CA THR A 63 -11.71 8.45 0.50
C THR A 63 -10.89 8.52 1.80
N GLY A 64 -9.66 8.00 1.83
CA GLY A 64 -8.63 8.47 2.75
C GLY A 64 -8.89 8.24 4.25
N ARG A 65 -9.33 7.03 4.64
CA ARG A 65 -9.13 6.52 6.01
C ARG A 65 -7.78 5.84 6.22
N GLY A 66 -6.99 5.65 5.16
CA GLY A 66 -5.61 5.20 5.24
C GLY A 66 -4.65 6.36 5.51
N GLY A 67 -4.34 6.64 6.78
CA GLY A 67 -3.10 7.35 7.12
C GLY A 67 -3.14 8.88 7.22
N ARG A 68 -4.25 9.53 7.57
CA ARG A 68 -4.21 10.91 8.08
C ARG A 68 -4.39 10.90 9.59
N GLY A 69 -3.28 11.09 10.32
CA GLY A 69 -3.33 11.49 11.72
C GLY A 69 -4.17 12.75 11.85
N THR A 70 -5.32 12.61 12.48
CA THR A 70 -6.18 13.72 12.89
C THR A 70 -5.43 14.52 13.96
N LYS A 71 -4.74 15.59 13.57
CA LYS A 71 -4.48 16.69 14.49
C LYS A 71 -5.55 17.74 14.24
N VAL A 72 -6.67 17.57 14.96
CA VAL A 72 -7.66 18.63 15.15
C VAL A 72 -6.93 19.75 15.89
N ARG A 73 -6.93 20.95 15.29
CA ARG A 73 -6.43 22.18 15.93
C ARG A 73 -7.44 22.68 16.94
#